data_AF-A0A2G4GAB4-F1
#
_entry.id   AF-A0A2G4GAB4-F1
#
_cell.length_a   1.000
_cell.length_b   1.000
_cell.length_c   1.000
_cell.angle_alpha   90.00
_cell.angle_beta   90.00
_cell.angle_gamma   90.00
#
_symmetry.space_group_name_H-M   'P 1'
#
loop_
_entity.id
_entity.type
_entity.pdbx_description
1 polymer ?
#
loop_
_entity_poly.entity_id
_entity_poly.type
_entity_poly.pdbx_seq_one_letter_code
_entity_poly.pdbx_strand_id
1 'polypeptide(L)'
;ARMTPPQNVARRSQLFELWIRPVPHEARHFALRAALREVDRLVNHGMTAEQFEERRQFLKKYVLHYAATTGERLGYAIDDAFYGLSEPHLVQFRRLMDELTLAEVNAALKKHWQLGNLKIVAVTQGAAAFADALVADAASPITYASPKPAAVVAADQEISTFPLSIRRAAVKIVPVAELFAK
;
A
#
# COMPACT_ATOMS: atom_id res chain seq x y z
N ALA A 1 3.59 -2.92 16.89
CA ALA A 1 3.87 -2.35 15.55
C ALA A 1 4.20 -0.88 15.71
N ARG A 2 5.12 -0.31 14.91
CA ARG A 2 5.41 1.13 14.97
C ARG A 2 4.18 1.88 14.44
N MET A 3 3.68 2.84 15.21
CA MET A 3 2.44 3.57 14.91
C MET A 3 2.71 4.95 14.26
N THR A 4 3.95 5.43 14.31
CA THR A 4 4.41 6.70 13.73
C THR A 4 5.54 6.47 12.73
N PRO A 5 5.78 7.41 11.79
CA PRO A 5 6.92 7.33 10.88
C PRO A 5 8.24 7.23 11.66
N PRO A 6 9.20 6.41 11.21
CA PRO A 6 10.49 6.31 11.85
C PRO A 6 11.35 7.56 11.59
N GLN A 7 12.01 8.08 12.64
CA GLN A 7 13.03 9.13 12.48
C GLN A 7 14.37 8.53 12.05
N ASN A 8 15.21 9.35 11.40
CA ASN A 8 16.55 8.98 10.96
C ASN A 8 16.57 7.82 9.93
N VAL A 9 15.48 7.69 9.15
CA VAL A 9 15.36 6.68 8.07
C VAL A 9 15.21 7.41 6.74
N ALA A 10 16.19 8.27 6.47
CA ALA A 10 16.27 9.03 5.24
C ALA A 10 16.38 8.11 4.01
N ARG A 11 15.60 8.41 2.97
CA ARG A 11 15.56 7.66 1.71
C ARG A 11 15.96 8.55 0.55
N ARG A 12 16.78 8.02 -0.36
CA ARG A 12 17.11 8.67 -1.63
C ARG A 12 15.96 8.63 -2.64
N SER A 13 15.08 7.65 -2.49
CA SER A 13 13.89 7.48 -3.32
C SER A 13 12.71 7.12 -2.41
N GLN A 14 11.58 7.81 -2.61
CA GLN A 14 10.34 7.48 -1.93
C GLN A 14 9.64 6.37 -2.68
N LEU A 15 9.11 5.39 -1.94
CA LEU A 15 8.37 4.28 -2.49
C LEU A 15 6.96 4.28 -1.91
N PHE A 16 6.00 3.85 -2.72
CA PHE A 16 4.68 3.49 -2.25
C PHE A 16 4.59 1.97 -2.21
N GLU A 17 4.18 1.42 -1.07
CA GLU A 17 4.11 -0.03 -0.84
C GLU A 17 2.80 -0.42 -0.20
N LEU A 18 2.27 -1.58 -0.62
CA LEU A 18 1.16 -2.25 0.04
C LEU A 18 1.69 -3.52 0.69
N TRP A 19 1.40 -3.68 1.98
CA TRP A 19 1.72 -4.88 2.74
C TRP A 19 0.44 -5.59 3.17
N ILE A 20 0.32 -6.87 2.80
CA ILE A 20 -0.84 -7.68 3.14
C ILE A 20 -0.34 -8.86 3.97
N ARG A 21 -0.71 -8.90 5.25
CA ARG A 21 -0.39 -10.00 6.15
C ARG A 21 -1.37 -10.08 7.33
N PRO A 22 -1.70 -11.28 7.81
CA PRO A 22 -1.43 -12.58 7.20
C PRO A 22 -2.36 -12.85 5.99
N VAL A 23 -1.92 -13.70 5.06
CA VAL A 23 -2.74 -14.17 3.93
C VAL A 23 -2.75 -15.70 3.95
N PRO A 24 -3.94 -16.35 4.06
CA PRO A 24 -4.04 -17.81 3.93
C PRO A 24 -3.48 -18.28 2.59
N HIS A 25 -2.82 -19.43 2.59
CA HIS A 25 -2.09 -19.90 1.41
C HIS A 25 -2.99 -20.05 0.20
N GLU A 26 -4.20 -20.58 0.40
CA GLU A 26 -5.26 -20.76 -0.59
C GLU A 26 -5.79 -19.44 -1.16
N ALA A 27 -5.74 -18.35 -0.39
CA ALA A 27 -6.24 -17.03 -0.79
C ALA A 27 -5.17 -16.14 -1.44
N ARG A 28 -3.93 -16.61 -1.60
CA ARG A 28 -2.79 -15.78 -2.06
C ARG A 28 -3.00 -15.08 -3.41
N HIS A 29 -3.63 -15.77 -4.35
CA HIS A 29 -3.87 -15.21 -5.69
C HIS A 29 -5.01 -14.20 -5.65
N PHE A 30 -6.09 -14.53 -4.94
CA PHE A 30 -7.22 -13.62 -4.71
C PHE A 30 -6.78 -12.34 -3.99
N ALA A 31 -5.97 -12.45 -2.93
CA ALA A 31 -5.49 -11.30 -2.16
C ALA A 31 -4.65 -10.33 -3.00
N LEU A 32 -3.81 -10.85 -3.91
CA LEU A 32 -3.07 -10.02 -4.86
C LEU A 32 -4.04 -9.25 -5.78
N ARG A 33 -5.00 -9.95 -6.40
CA ARG A 33 -6.01 -9.33 -7.27
C ARG A 33 -6.83 -8.28 -6.52
N ALA A 34 -7.25 -8.58 -5.29
CA ALA A 34 -8.01 -7.67 -4.44
C ALA A 34 -7.25 -6.36 -4.21
N ALA A 35 -5.97 -6.46 -3.84
CA ALA A 35 -5.16 -5.29 -3.58
C ALA A 35 -4.94 -4.43 -4.83
N LEU A 36 -4.65 -5.03 -5.98
CA LEU A 36 -4.47 -4.28 -7.22
C LEU A 36 -5.79 -3.65 -7.68
N ARG A 37 -6.91 -4.35 -7.53
CA ARG A 37 -8.26 -3.83 -7.83
C ARG A 37 -8.63 -2.64 -6.94
N GLU A 38 -8.34 -2.68 -5.64
CA GLU A 38 -8.60 -1.54 -4.75
C GLU A 38 -7.74 -0.32 -5.10
N VAL A 39 -6.46 -0.55 -5.46
CA VAL A 39 -5.60 0.54 -5.93
C VAL A 39 -6.13 1.11 -7.25
N ASP A 40 -6.50 0.26 -8.21
CA ASP A 40 -7.08 0.69 -9.48
C ASP A 40 -8.35 1.54 -9.26
N ARG A 41 -9.28 1.04 -8.44
CA ARG A 41 -10.51 1.77 -8.10
C ARG A 41 -10.21 3.12 -7.45
N LEU A 42 -9.28 3.17 -6.49
CA LEU A 42 -8.93 4.42 -5.83
C LEU A 42 -8.28 5.42 -6.79
N VAL A 43 -7.45 4.96 -7.72
CA VAL A 43 -6.82 5.80 -8.74
C VAL A 43 -7.85 6.33 -9.75
N ASN A 44 -8.79 5.48 -10.18
CA ASN A 44 -9.76 5.81 -11.22
C ASN A 44 -10.97 6.61 -10.70
N HIS A 45 -11.39 6.38 -9.46
CA HIS A 45 -12.58 6.99 -8.88
C HIS A 45 -12.28 8.03 -7.80
N GLY A 46 -11.06 8.03 -7.24
CA GLY A 46 -10.67 8.91 -6.14
C GLY A 46 -11.34 8.55 -4.82
N MET A 47 -11.06 9.36 -3.80
CA MET A 47 -11.73 9.30 -2.50
C MET A 47 -13.08 10.01 -2.56
N THR A 48 -14.03 9.59 -1.70
CA THR A 48 -15.24 10.37 -1.44
C THR A 48 -14.94 11.56 -0.52
N ALA A 49 -15.86 12.53 -0.47
CA ALA A 49 -15.76 13.67 0.43
C ALA A 49 -15.75 13.23 1.90
N GLU A 50 -16.57 12.23 2.28
CA GLU A 50 -16.57 11.72 3.65
C GLU A 50 -15.23 11.07 4.01
N GLN A 51 -14.69 10.22 3.13
CA GLN A 51 -13.40 9.56 3.35
C GLN A 51 -12.26 10.56 3.48
N PHE A 52 -12.26 11.62 2.68
CA PHE A 52 -11.27 12.68 2.74
C PHE A 52 -11.33 13.42 4.07
N GLU A 53 -12.51 13.90 4.48
CA GLU A 53 -12.64 14.65 5.73
C GLU A 53 -12.35 13.78 6.96
N GLU A 54 -12.82 12.53 6.99
CA GLU A 54 -12.50 11.59 8.07
C GLU A 54 -10.98 11.41 8.20
N ARG A 55 -10.31 11.15 7.08
CA ARG A 55 -8.86 10.90 7.07
C ARG A 55 -8.07 12.16 7.42
N ARG A 56 -8.44 13.31 6.88
CA ARG A 56 -7.83 14.62 7.15
C ARG A 56 -7.92 14.97 8.63
N GLN A 57 -9.11 14.84 9.23
CA GLN A 57 -9.33 15.12 10.66
C GLN A 57 -8.54 14.16 11.55
N PHE A 58 -8.50 12.87 11.20
CA PHE A 58 -7.69 11.91 11.90
C PHE A 58 -6.21 12.29 11.87
N LEU A 59 -5.64 12.51 10.68
CA LEU A 59 -4.22 12.84 10.50
C LEU A 59 -3.81 14.15 11.18
N LYS A 60 -4.65 15.18 11.10
CA LYS A 60 -4.42 16.48 11.76
C LYS A 60 -4.24 16.37 13.26
N LYS A 61 -5.00 15.48 13.91
CA LYS A 61 -4.88 15.22 15.35
C LYS A 61 -3.74 14.25 15.65
N TYR A 62 -3.59 13.23 14.81
CA TYR A 62 -2.66 12.14 15.03
C TYR A 62 -1.18 12.57 14.98
N VAL A 63 -0.85 13.56 14.14
CA VAL A 63 0.52 14.11 14.04
C VAL A 63 1.05 14.67 15.36
N LEU A 64 0.20 15.05 16.31
CA LEU A 64 0.63 15.51 17.63
C LEU A 64 1.36 14.43 18.44
N HIS A 65 1.17 13.16 18.08
CA HIS A 65 1.85 12.03 18.72
C HIS A 65 3.20 11.70 18.09
N TYR A 66 3.62 12.38 17.02
CA TYR A 66 4.84 12.01 16.30
C TYR A 66 6.10 12.35 17.08
N ALA A 67 6.13 13.51 17.76
CA ALA A 67 7.31 14.07 18.40
C ALA A 67 7.08 14.41 19.90
N ALA A 68 6.60 13.42 20.66
CA ALA A 68 6.24 13.60 22.07
C ALA A 68 7.46 13.93 22.96
N THR A 69 8.61 13.35 22.65
CA THR A 69 9.86 13.49 23.40
C THR A 69 10.86 14.42 22.71
N THR A 70 11.85 14.93 23.46
CA THR A 70 12.93 15.75 22.89
C THR A 70 13.77 14.96 21.89
N GLY A 71 13.98 13.65 22.12
CA GLY A 71 14.71 12.79 21.19
C GLY A 71 14.00 12.63 19.85
N GLU A 72 12.67 12.45 19.85
CA GLU A 72 11.89 12.38 18.61
C GLU A 72 11.87 13.72 17.86
N ARG A 73 11.76 14.85 18.59
CA ARG A 73 11.88 16.19 17.99
C ARG A 73 13.23 16.39 17.30
N LEU A 74 14.32 16.00 17.95
CA LEU A 74 15.65 16.06 17.37
C LEU A 74 15.78 15.15 16.14
N GLY A 75 15.24 13.93 16.19
CA GLY A 75 15.27 13.00 15.05
C GLY A 75 14.59 13.58 13.81
N TYR A 76 13.40 14.16 13.97
CA TYR A 76 12.73 14.82 12.84
C TYR A 76 13.47 16.06 12.33
N ALA A 77 14.09 16.84 13.21
CA ALA A 77 14.90 18.00 12.79
C ALA A 77 16.14 17.57 11.98
N ILE A 78 16.74 16.42 12.30
CA ILE A 78 17.82 15.82 11.50
C ILE A 78 17.29 15.41 10.12
N ASP A 79 16.12 14.77 10.06
CA ASP A 79 15.48 14.41 8.80
C ASP A 79 15.15 15.66 7.95
N ASP A 80 14.62 16.72 8.57
CA ASP A 80 14.34 18.01 7.91
C ASP A 80 15.61 18.61 7.27
N ALA A 81 16.71 18.62 8.03
CA ALA A 81 18.01 19.10 7.54
C ALA A 81 18.57 18.21 6.42
N PHE A 82 18.41 16.89 6.54
CA PHE A 82 18.83 15.95 5.50
C PHE A 82 18.11 16.19 4.18
N TYR A 83 16.80 16.43 4.20
CA TYR A 83 16.00 16.71 3.02
C TYR A 83 16.08 18.18 2.55
N GLY A 84 16.82 19.04 3.26
CA GLY A 84 17.00 20.44 2.90
C GLY A 84 15.72 21.27 3.02
N LEU A 85 14.83 20.90 3.95
CA LEU A 85 13.56 21.61 4.14
C LEU A 85 13.80 22.95 4.85
N SER A 86 13.19 24.01 4.33
CA SER A 86 13.29 25.37 4.90
C SER A 86 12.41 25.57 6.14
N GLU A 87 11.42 24.70 6.34
CA GLU A 87 10.54 24.69 7.50
C GLU A 87 10.42 23.25 8.06
N PRO A 88 10.25 23.07 9.38
CA PRO A 88 10.05 21.73 9.94
C PRO A 88 8.82 21.04 9.35
N HIS A 89 8.98 19.85 8.78
CA HIS A 89 7.89 19.21 8.02
C HIS A 89 6.65 18.91 8.87
N LEU A 90 6.78 18.69 10.19
CA LEU A 90 5.62 18.47 11.06
C LEU A 90 4.76 19.74 11.24
N VAL A 91 5.38 20.92 11.18
CA VAL A 91 4.66 22.21 11.18
C VAL A 91 3.95 22.38 9.84
N GLN A 92 4.67 22.15 8.75
CA GLN A 92 4.11 22.15 7.39
C GLN A 92 2.94 21.18 7.27
N PHE A 93 3.08 19.94 7.75
CA PHE A 93 2.06 18.91 7.70
C PHE A 93 0.76 19.37 8.36
N ARG A 94 0.84 19.95 9.56
CA ARG A 94 -0.34 20.45 10.27
C ARG A 94 -1.04 21.57 9.51
N ARG A 95 -0.28 22.49 8.94
CA ARG A 95 -0.80 23.58 8.10
C ARG A 95 -1.46 23.03 6.83
N LEU A 96 -0.80 22.11 6.14
CA LEU A 96 -1.34 21.46 4.94
C LEU A 96 -2.62 20.67 5.22
N MET A 97 -2.78 20.09 6.42
CA MET A 97 -4.06 19.47 6.79
C MET A 97 -5.20 20.49 6.84
N ASP A 98 -4.95 21.79 6.97
CA ASP A 98 -5.99 22.81 6.91
C ASP A 98 -6.26 23.32 5.49
N GLU A 99 -5.24 23.29 4.63
CA GLU A 99 -5.27 23.85 3.27
C GLU A 99 -5.64 22.83 2.18
N LEU A 100 -5.28 21.55 2.37
CA LEU A 100 -5.49 20.50 1.37
C LEU A 100 -6.95 20.36 0.99
N THR A 101 -7.17 20.08 -0.30
CA THR A 101 -8.49 19.82 -0.87
C THR A 101 -8.61 18.37 -1.38
N LEU A 102 -9.85 17.87 -1.43
CA LEU A 102 -10.16 16.57 -2.04
C LEU A 102 -9.65 16.49 -3.49
N ALA A 103 -9.80 17.58 -4.25
CA ALA A 103 -9.39 17.64 -5.65
C ALA A 103 -7.88 17.46 -5.81
N GLU A 104 -7.07 18.09 -4.95
CA GLU A 104 -5.61 17.94 -4.97
C GLU A 104 -5.18 16.52 -4.61
N VAL A 105 -5.83 15.89 -3.61
CA VAL A 105 -5.54 14.50 -3.24
C VAL A 105 -5.86 13.55 -4.39
N ASN A 106 -7.04 13.68 -5.01
CA ASN A 106 -7.43 12.85 -6.14
C ASN A 106 -6.53 13.09 -7.37
N ALA A 107 -6.10 14.33 -7.60
CA ALA A 107 -5.13 14.64 -8.65
C ALA A 107 -3.75 14.01 -8.38
N ALA A 108 -3.29 14.04 -7.12
CA ALA A 108 -2.03 13.42 -6.72
C ALA A 108 -2.09 11.89 -6.86
N LEU A 109 -3.19 11.24 -6.46
CA LEU A 109 -3.41 9.81 -6.66
C LEU A 109 -3.27 9.44 -8.14
N LYS A 110 -4.00 10.13 -9.02
CA LYS A 110 -3.97 9.88 -10.46
C LYS A 110 -2.60 10.13 -11.09
N LYS A 111 -1.83 11.10 -10.57
CA LYS A 111 -0.51 11.45 -11.07
C LYS A 111 0.57 10.46 -10.65
N HIS A 112 0.49 9.95 -9.42
CA HIS A 112 1.61 9.24 -8.79
C HIS A 112 1.39 7.73 -8.64
N TRP A 113 0.15 7.25 -8.60
CA TRP A 113 -0.14 5.82 -8.43
C TRP A 113 -0.60 5.21 -9.74
N GLN A 114 -0.02 4.06 -10.09
CA GLN A 114 -0.41 3.27 -11.25
C GLN A 114 0.00 1.80 -11.06
N LEU A 115 -0.55 0.91 -11.89
CA LEU A 115 -0.28 -0.53 -11.83
C LEU A 115 0.71 -1.03 -12.90
N GLY A 116 1.10 -0.20 -13.87
CA GLY A 116 1.91 -0.58 -15.02
C GLY A 116 3.40 -0.88 -14.73
N ASN A 117 3.97 -0.42 -13.62
CA ASN A 117 5.38 -0.63 -13.28
C ASN A 117 5.64 -1.23 -11.89
N LEU A 118 4.67 -1.98 -11.36
CA LEU A 118 4.72 -2.57 -10.03
C LEU A 118 5.82 -3.64 -9.87
N LYS A 119 6.31 -3.75 -8.63
CA LYS A 119 7.10 -4.90 -8.16
C LYS A 119 6.28 -5.66 -7.13
N ILE A 120 5.98 -6.91 -7.44
CA ILE A 120 5.20 -7.79 -6.57
C ILE A 120 6.18 -8.79 -5.95
N VAL A 121 6.19 -8.86 -4.62
CA VAL A 121 6.99 -9.82 -3.86
C VAL A 121 6.03 -10.65 -3.02
N ALA A 122 6.10 -11.98 -3.18
CA ALA A 122 5.30 -12.91 -2.40
C ALA A 122 6.20 -13.95 -1.76
N VAL A 123 6.04 -14.16 -0.45
CA VAL A 123 6.64 -15.28 0.27
C VAL A 123 5.60 -16.38 0.32
N THR A 124 5.84 -17.49 -0.37
CA THR A 124 4.85 -18.55 -0.53
C THR A 124 5.47 -19.94 -0.65
N GLN A 125 4.71 -20.95 -0.24
CA GLN A 125 5.00 -22.35 -0.58
C GLN A 125 4.49 -22.65 -2.00
N GLY A 126 4.98 -23.69 -2.67
CA GLY A 126 4.50 -24.06 -4.01
C GLY A 126 4.64 -22.94 -5.05
N ALA A 127 5.77 -22.20 -5.02
CA ALA A 127 6.00 -21.03 -5.87
C ALA A 127 5.87 -21.30 -7.37
N ALA A 128 6.23 -22.50 -7.84
CA ALA A 128 6.10 -22.89 -9.25
C ALA A 128 4.63 -22.89 -9.70
N ALA A 129 3.76 -23.61 -8.99
CA ALA A 129 2.33 -23.64 -9.29
C ALA A 129 1.68 -22.25 -9.16
N PHE A 130 2.13 -21.43 -8.20
CA PHE A 130 1.65 -20.06 -8.10
C PHE A 130 2.09 -19.20 -9.29
N ALA A 131 3.35 -19.31 -9.73
CA ALA A 131 3.84 -18.63 -10.92
C ALA A 131 3.06 -19.04 -12.18
N ASP A 132 2.71 -20.33 -12.29
CA ASP A 132 1.91 -20.82 -13.41
C ASP A 132 0.50 -20.22 -13.41
N ALA A 133 -0.15 -20.17 -12.25
CA ALA A 133 -1.46 -19.53 -12.10
C ALA A 133 -1.44 -18.03 -12.42
N LEU A 134 -0.38 -17.31 -11.99
CA LEU A 134 -0.21 -15.88 -12.27
C LEU A 134 -0.02 -15.60 -13.77
N VAL A 135 0.78 -16.43 -14.44
CA VAL A 135 1.09 -16.26 -15.88
C VAL A 135 -0.09 -16.66 -16.76
N ALA A 136 -0.84 -17.69 -16.36
CA ALA A 136 -2.08 -18.09 -17.02
C ALA A 136 -3.23 -17.11 -16.76
N ASP A 137 -3.03 -16.10 -15.89
CA ASP A 137 -4.08 -15.22 -15.37
C ASP A 137 -5.31 -16.02 -14.88
N ALA A 138 -5.05 -17.17 -14.26
CA ALA A 138 -6.08 -18.13 -13.87
C ALA A 138 -7.02 -17.52 -12.81
N ALA A 139 -8.32 -17.77 -12.93
CA ALA A 139 -9.30 -17.31 -11.96
C ALA A 139 -8.93 -17.78 -10.54
N SER A 140 -9.09 -16.89 -9.56
CA SER A 140 -8.76 -17.16 -8.17
C SER A 140 -9.97 -16.88 -7.27
N PRO A 141 -11.02 -17.71 -7.29
CA PRO A 141 -12.17 -17.53 -6.41
C PRO A 141 -11.78 -17.73 -4.94
N ILE A 142 -12.56 -17.14 -4.03
CA ILE A 142 -12.42 -17.31 -2.59
C ILE A 142 -13.65 -17.99 -2.00
N THR A 143 -13.44 -18.79 -0.97
CA THR A 143 -14.52 -19.48 -0.22
C THR A 143 -14.45 -19.12 1.25
N TYR A 144 -15.61 -19.05 1.90
CA TYR A 144 -15.73 -18.71 3.31
C TYR A 144 -16.40 -19.83 4.09
N ALA A 145 -16.01 -20.00 5.35
CA ALA A 145 -16.66 -20.95 6.26
C ALA A 145 -18.08 -20.52 6.66
N SER A 146 -18.41 -19.22 6.53
CA SER A 146 -19.72 -18.66 6.83
C SER A 146 -20.23 -17.77 5.70
N PRO A 147 -21.56 -17.66 5.52
CA PRO A 147 -22.15 -16.79 4.51
C PRO A 147 -21.67 -15.34 4.65
N LYS A 148 -21.39 -14.70 3.53
CA LYS A 148 -21.03 -13.27 3.45
C LYS A 148 -22.17 -12.45 2.85
N PRO A 149 -22.24 -11.14 3.16
CA PRO A 149 -23.20 -10.25 2.51
C PRO A 149 -23.10 -10.32 0.98
N ALA A 150 -24.22 -10.16 0.28
CA ALA A 150 -24.27 -10.24 -1.19
C ALA A 150 -23.29 -9.26 -1.87
N ALA A 151 -23.10 -8.07 -1.30
CA ALA A 151 -22.14 -7.09 -1.80
C ALA A 151 -20.68 -7.58 -1.76
N VAL A 152 -20.32 -8.39 -0.76
CA VAL A 152 -18.98 -8.99 -0.66
C VAL A 152 -18.83 -10.06 -1.74
N VAL A 153 -19.80 -10.96 -1.87
CA VAL A 153 -19.77 -12.04 -2.88
C VAL A 153 -19.69 -11.47 -4.30
N ALA A 154 -20.42 -10.38 -4.59
CA ALA A 154 -20.35 -9.71 -5.88
C ALA A 154 -18.96 -9.10 -6.14
N ALA A 155 -18.38 -8.42 -5.14
CA ALA A 155 -17.02 -7.89 -5.25
C ALA A 155 -15.98 -9.01 -5.44
N ASP A 156 -16.14 -10.15 -4.76
CA ASP A 156 -15.24 -11.30 -4.89
C ASP A 156 -15.24 -11.88 -6.30
N GLN A 157 -16.40 -11.88 -6.98
CA GLN A 157 -16.49 -12.31 -8.38
C GLN A 157 -15.66 -11.40 -9.30
N GLU A 158 -15.78 -10.07 -9.15
CA GLU A 158 -14.95 -9.11 -9.88
C GLU A 158 -13.46 -9.32 -9.56
N ILE A 159 -13.11 -9.47 -8.28
CA ILE A 159 -11.73 -9.65 -7.83
C ILE A 159 -11.14 -10.95 -8.40
N SER A 160 -11.91 -12.04 -8.43
CA SER A 160 -11.41 -13.36 -8.83
C SER A 160 -10.84 -13.42 -10.24
N THR A 161 -11.20 -12.45 -11.09
CA THR A 161 -10.79 -12.35 -12.49
C THR A 161 -10.14 -10.99 -12.84
N PHE A 162 -9.83 -10.16 -11.84
CA PHE A 162 -9.20 -8.85 -12.06
C PHE A 162 -7.82 -8.99 -12.73
N PRO A 163 -7.61 -8.47 -13.95
CA PRO A 163 -6.49 -8.85 -14.81
C PRO A 163 -5.13 -8.51 -14.20
N LEU A 164 -4.20 -9.47 -14.27
CA LEU A 164 -2.83 -9.27 -13.76
C LEU A 164 -1.81 -9.06 -14.88
N SER A 165 -2.04 -9.65 -16.07
CA SER A 165 -1.16 -9.50 -17.25
C SER A 165 0.34 -9.77 -16.98
N ILE A 166 0.65 -10.75 -16.12
CA ILE A 166 2.02 -11.07 -15.73
C ILE A 166 2.66 -12.00 -16.77
N ARG A 167 3.72 -11.52 -17.43
CA ARG A 167 4.49 -12.34 -18.38
C ARG A 167 5.37 -13.34 -17.64
N ARG A 168 5.53 -14.55 -18.17
CA ARG A 168 6.45 -15.56 -17.62
C ARG A 168 7.86 -15.02 -17.38
N ALA A 169 8.41 -14.29 -18.34
CA ALA A 169 9.75 -13.72 -18.25
C ALA A 169 9.92 -12.68 -17.12
N ALA A 170 8.82 -12.16 -16.56
CA ALA A 170 8.84 -11.23 -15.43
C ALA A 170 8.77 -11.94 -14.07
N VAL A 171 8.59 -13.27 -14.03
CA VAL A 171 8.50 -14.04 -12.80
C VAL A 171 9.83 -14.69 -12.48
N LYS A 172 10.36 -14.39 -11.29
CA LYS A 172 11.56 -15.04 -10.73
C LYS A 172 11.20 -15.73 -9.43
N ILE A 173 11.52 -17.01 -9.32
CA ILE A 173 11.42 -17.78 -8.08
C ILE A 173 12.81 -17.82 -7.46
N VAL A 174 12.91 -17.46 -6.18
CA VAL A 174 14.15 -17.50 -5.40
C VAL A 174 13.90 -18.36 -4.16
N PRO A 175 14.63 -19.48 -3.98
CA PRO A 175 14.56 -20.26 -2.75
C PRO A 175 14.97 -19.43 -1.53
N VAL A 176 14.30 -19.64 -0.39
CA VAL A 176 14.59 -18.89 0.84
C VAL A 176 16.04 -19.08 1.32
N ALA A 177 16.62 -20.24 1.04
CA ALA A 177 18.01 -20.57 1.38
C ALA A 177 19.04 -19.69 0.66
N GLU A 178 18.66 -19.02 -0.44
CA GLU A 178 19.53 -18.13 -1.22
C GLU A 178 19.35 -16.65 -0.83
N LEU A 179 18.34 -16.32 -0.02
CA LEU A 179 17.94 -14.95 0.30
C LEU A 179 18.76 -14.34 1.45
N PHE A 180 19.21 -15.17 2.38
CA PHE A 180 19.99 -14.74 3.53
C PHE A 180 21.45 -15.15 3.34
N ALA A 181 22.37 -14.20 3.54
CA ALA A 181 23.77 -14.53 3.67
C ALA A 181 23.96 -15.52 4.83
N LYS A 182 24.79 -16.54 4.63
CA LYS A 182 25.21 -17.46 5.69
C LYS A 182 26.05 -16.71 6.73
#